data_AF-A0A940UVZ9-F1
#
_entry.id   AF-A0A940UVZ9-F1
#
_cell.length_a   1.000
_cell.length_b   1.000
_cell.length_c   1.000
_cell.angle_alpha   90.00
_cell.angle_beta   90.00
_cell.angle_gamma   90.00
#
_symmetry.space_group_name_H-M   'P 1'
#
loop_
_entity.id
_entity.type
_entity.pdbx_description
1 polymer ?
#
loop_
_entity_poly.entity_id
_entity_poly.type
_entity_poly.pdbx_seq_one_letter_code
_entity_poly.pdbx_strand_id
1 'polypeptide(L)'
;MRHQNRVKKMNRTKSHTKALFMNLANALFDHESIKTTNPKAMELRKVADRLITLAKKKDLHSLRLAFAFLRDKKIVRKLFSDIGDRYTAINGGYTRVVKIGVRKGDAAPMAIIELTQKKEPEKEQEKGKAKAKKETKAKEPKEKKEKAPAKKKAVKEVSATDEAKPKRTRKPKTEKEAEEARTEEA
;
A
#
# COMPACT_ATOMS: atom_id res chain seq x y z
N MET A 1 -18.26 -36.70 -3.13
CA MET A 1 -17.50 -36.15 -1.98
C MET A 1 -16.60 -34.99 -2.42
N ARG A 2 -16.03 -34.20 -1.48
CA ARG A 2 -15.13 -33.05 -1.78
C ARG A 2 -13.63 -33.38 -1.61
N HIS A 3 -13.15 -34.46 -2.22
CA HIS A 3 -11.74 -34.86 -2.13
C HIS A 3 -10.79 -33.75 -2.61
N GLN A 4 -9.56 -33.74 -2.08
CA GLN A 4 -8.45 -32.82 -2.42
C GLN A 4 -8.73 -31.30 -2.38
N ASN A 5 -9.89 -30.83 -1.89
CA ASN A 5 -10.27 -29.41 -1.86
C ASN A 5 -9.52 -28.60 -0.77
N ARG A 6 -8.22 -28.36 -0.96
CA ARG A 6 -7.30 -27.67 -0.02
C ARG A 6 -7.48 -26.13 0.08
N VAL A 7 -8.49 -25.55 -0.58
CA VAL A 7 -8.71 -24.09 -0.67
C VAL A 7 -10.06 -23.71 -0.06
N LYS A 8 -10.04 -22.84 0.96
CA LYS A 8 -11.27 -22.37 1.63
C LYS A 8 -12.02 -21.36 0.75
N LYS A 9 -13.24 -21.71 0.30
CA LYS A 9 -14.10 -20.85 -0.56
C LYS A 9 -14.68 -19.61 0.16
N MET A 10 -14.66 -19.56 1.49
CA MET A 10 -15.06 -18.40 2.32
C MET A 10 -16.37 -17.69 1.90
N ASN A 11 -17.35 -18.47 1.42
CA ASN A 11 -18.64 -18.02 0.87
C ASN A 11 -18.52 -16.84 -0.12
N ARG A 12 -17.52 -16.92 -1.04
CA ARG A 12 -17.23 -15.90 -2.06
C ARG A 12 -16.95 -16.54 -3.43
N THR A 13 -17.16 -15.76 -4.48
CA THR A 13 -16.73 -16.10 -5.85
C THR A 13 -15.20 -16.05 -5.97
N LYS A 14 -14.65 -16.72 -7.00
CA LYS A 14 -13.19 -16.73 -7.27
C LYS A 14 -12.62 -15.33 -7.51
N SER A 15 -13.37 -14.45 -8.19
CA SER A 15 -13.01 -13.06 -8.45
C SER A 15 -12.95 -12.21 -7.17
N HIS A 16 -14.03 -12.19 -6.37
CA HIS A 16 -14.07 -11.52 -5.07
C HIS A 16 -12.95 -12.05 -4.16
N THR A 17 -12.74 -13.37 -4.12
CA THR A 17 -11.68 -13.98 -3.31
C THR A 17 -10.28 -13.53 -3.72
N LYS A 18 -9.99 -13.40 -5.03
CA LYS A 18 -8.72 -12.83 -5.52
C LYS A 18 -8.56 -11.37 -5.09
N ALA A 19 -9.59 -10.54 -5.26
CA ALA A 19 -9.55 -9.12 -4.87
C ALA A 19 -9.37 -8.95 -3.34
N LEU A 20 -10.03 -9.79 -2.53
CA LEU A 20 -9.87 -9.79 -1.08
C LEU A 20 -8.43 -10.08 -0.65
N PHE A 21 -7.77 -11.08 -1.25
CA PHE A 21 -6.38 -11.39 -0.93
C PHE A 21 -5.37 -10.39 -1.51
N MET A 22 -5.65 -9.77 -2.66
CA MET A 22 -4.87 -8.63 -3.17
C MET A 22 -4.89 -7.48 -2.16
N ASN A 23 -6.07 -7.05 -1.71
CA ASN A 23 -6.21 -5.94 -0.78
C ASN A 23 -5.60 -6.26 0.60
N LEU A 24 -5.80 -7.49 1.11
CA LEU A 24 -5.19 -7.93 2.38
C LEU A 24 -3.67 -8.07 2.29
N ALA A 25 -3.11 -8.47 1.14
CA ALA A 25 -1.67 -8.53 0.95
C ALA A 25 -1.05 -7.13 0.86
N ASN A 26 -1.71 -6.19 0.16
CA ASN A 26 -1.29 -4.78 0.13
C ASN A 26 -1.26 -4.19 1.56
N ALA A 27 -2.34 -4.34 2.33
CA ALA A 27 -2.40 -3.84 3.71
C ALA A 27 -1.39 -4.53 4.66
N LEU A 28 -1.10 -5.81 4.47
CA LEU A 28 -0.08 -6.53 5.25
C LEU A 28 1.34 -6.03 4.95
N PHE A 29 1.67 -5.70 3.70
CA PHE A 29 2.99 -5.17 3.37
C PHE A 29 3.14 -3.69 3.69
N ASP A 30 2.05 -2.91 3.67
CA ASP A 30 2.05 -1.51 4.07
C ASP A 30 2.30 -1.37 5.58
N HIS A 31 1.43 -1.98 6.40
CA HIS A 31 1.41 -1.82 7.87
C HIS A 31 2.17 -2.91 8.65
N GLU A 32 2.66 -3.96 7.99
CA GLU A 32 3.43 -5.09 8.55
C GLU A 32 2.71 -5.97 9.59
N SER A 33 1.52 -5.57 10.04
CA SER A 33 0.65 -6.29 10.95
C SER A 33 -0.80 -5.88 10.73
N ILE A 34 -1.69 -6.84 10.46
CA ILE A 34 -3.13 -6.59 10.28
C ILE A 34 -4.01 -7.55 11.08
N LYS A 35 -5.11 -7.04 11.65
CA LYS A 35 -6.10 -7.80 12.42
C LYS A 35 -7.26 -8.23 11.52
N THR A 36 -7.51 -9.53 11.39
CA THR A 36 -8.52 -10.12 10.50
C THR A 36 -9.13 -11.39 11.11
N THR A 37 -10.01 -12.10 10.40
CA THR A 37 -10.53 -13.39 10.90
C THR A 37 -9.52 -14.51 10.64
N ASN A 38 -9.41 -15.45 11.58
CA ASN A 38 -8.51 -16.62 11.51
C ASN A 38 -8.53 -17.35 10.13
N PRO A 39 -9.68 -17.70 9.52
CA PRO A 39 -9.67 -18.32 8.18
C PRO A 39 -9.11 -17.43 7.07
N LYS A 40 -9.23 -16.09 7.15
CA LYS A 40 -8.60 -15.16 6.20
C LYS A 40 -7.09 -15.10 6.41
N ALA A 41 -6.62 -15.01 7.66
CA ALA A 41 -5.19 -14.99 7.98
C ALA A 41 -4.45 -16.26 7.51
N MET A 42 -5.04 -17.43 7.77
CA MET A 42 -4.42 -18.73 7.41
C MET A 42 -4.34 -18.99 5.90
N GLU A 43 -5.22 -18.39 5.10
CA GLU A 43 -5.10 -18.40 3.63
C GLU A 43 -4.18 -17.27 3.12
N LEU A 44 -4.22 -16.08 3.73
CA LEU A 44 -3.35 -14.95 3.37
C LEU A 44 -1.87 -15.31 3.53
N ARG A 45 -1.49 -16.07 4.57
CA ARG A 45 -0.14 -16.60 4.76
C ARG A 45 0.40 -17.29 3.49
N LYS A 46 -0.40 -18.12 2.82
CA LYS A 46 0.00 -18.83 1.58
C LYS A 46 0.29 -17.86 0.42
N VAL A 47 -0.34 -16.69 0.42
CA VAL A 47 -0.18 -15.64 -0.59
C VAL A 47 1.02 -14.75 -0.24
N ALA A 48 1.11 -14.28 1.00
CA ALA A 48 2.18 -13.43 1.49
C ALA A 48 3.55 -14.14 1.45
N ASP A 49 3.64 -15.38 1.95
CA ASP A 49 4.90 -16.13 1.96
C ASP A 49 5.42 -16.38 0.53
N ARG A 50 4.52 -16.55 -0.45
CA ARG A 50 4.86 -16.66 -1.88
C ARG A 50 5.39 -15.33 -2.47
N LEU A 51 4.76 -14.21 -2.13
CA LEU A 51 5.17 -12.89 -2.61
C LEU A 51 6.52 -12.45 -2.02
N ILE A 52 6.80 -12.77 -0.74
CA ILE A 52 8.11 -12.56 -0.13
C ILE A 52 9.16 -13.47 -0.78
N THR A 53 8.81 -14.72 -1.13
CA THR A 53 9.72 -15.62 -1.86
C THR A 53 10.07 -15.10 -3.27
N LEU A 54 9.16 -14.39 -3.94
CA LEU A 54 9.48 -13.66 -5.19
C LEU A 54 10.35 -12.43 -4.92
N ALA A 55 10.08 -11.68 -3.85
CA ALA A 55 10.87 -10.51 -3.45
C ALA A 55 12.35 -10.86 -3.21
N LYS A 56 12.62 -11.97 -2.52
CA LYS A 56 13.98 -12.48 -2.27
C LYS A 56 14.81 -12.72 -3.53
N LYS A 57 14.18 -13.00 -4.69
CA LYS A 57 14.90 -13.25 -5.96
C LYS A 57 15.35 -11.98 -6.67
N LYS A 58 14.69 -10.84 -6.40
CA LYS A 58 14.97 -9.51 -6.99
C LYS A 58 14.97 -9.39 -8.52
N ASP A 59 14.59 -10.44 -9.25
CA ASP A 59 14.63 -10.45 -10.72
C ASP A 59 13.42 -9.76 -11.38
N LEU A 60 13.59 -9.32 -12.63
CA LEU A 60 12.59 -8.58 -13.41
C LEU A 60 11.35 -9.43 -13.78
N HIS A 61 11.43 -10.77 -13.75
CA HIS A 61 10.27 -11.63 -13.92
C HIS A 61 9.47 -11.73 -12.60
N SER A 62 10.11 -11.93 -11.46
CA SER A 62 9.50 -11.89 -10.13
C SER A 62 8.82 -10.55 -9.83
N LEU A 63 9.42 -9.42 -10.22
CA LEU A 63 8.81 -8.09 -10.16
C LEU A 63 7.50 -8.01 -10.98
N ARG A 64 7.50 -8.54 -12.21
CA ARG A 64 6.30 -8.61 -13.06
C ARG A 64 5.22 -9.52 -12.45
N LEU A 65 5.59 -10.68 -11.91
CA LEU A 65 4.66 -11.60 -11.24
C LEU A 65 4.02 -10.98 -10.00
N ALA A 66 4.81 -10.33 -9.14
CA ALA A 66 4.31 -9.66 -7.93
C ALA A 66 3.37 -8.49 -8.28
N PHE A 67 3.72 -7.66 -9.27
CA PHE A 67 2.87 -6.57 -9.73
C PHE A 67 1.56 -7.07 -10.37
N ALA A 68 1.59 -8.17 -11.13
CA ALA A 68 0.39 -8.79 -11.70
C ALA A 68 -0.63 -9.28 -10.64
N PHE A 69 -0.17 -9.52 -9.40
CA PHE A 69 -1.05 -9.82 -8.26
C PHE A 69 -1.44 -8.57 -7.46
N LEU A 70 -0.46 -7.79 -6.98
CA LEU A 70 -0.67 -6.70 -6.02
C LEU A 70 -1.22 -5.41 -6.65
N ARG A 71 -0.88 -5.16 -7.93
CA ARG A 71 -1.26 -3.99 -8.75
C ARG A 71 -0.84 -2.61 -8.24
N ASP A 72 -0.25 -2.51 -7.05
CA ASP A 72 0.29 -1.26 -6.49
C ASP A 72 1.82 -1.17 -6.68
N LYS A 73 2.29 -0.07 -7.28
CA LYS A 73 3.72 0.18 -7.52
C LYS A 73 4.49 0.54 -6.24
N LYS A 74 3.86 1.22 -5.27
CA LYS A 74 4.47 1.61 -3.98
C LYS A 74 4.72 0.37 -3.13
N ILE A 75 3.70 -0.48 -2.98
CA ILE A 75 3.80 -1.73 -2.21
C ILE A 75 4.80 -2.69 -2.85
N VAL A 76 4.79 -2.86 -4.18
CA VAL A 76 5.79 -3.69 -4.87
C VAL A 76 7.21 -3.15 -4.68
N ARG A 77 7.42 -1.82 -4.68
CA ARG A 77 8.73 -1.24 -4.34
C ARG A 77 9.15 -1.60 -2.91
N LYS A 78 8.33 -1.31 -1.89
CA LYS A 78 8.64 -1.65 -0.47
C LYS A 78 8.92 -3.14 -0.29
N LEU A 79 8.13 -4.00 -0.94
CA LEU A 79 8.28 -5.44 -0.90
C LEU A 79 9.67 -5.90 -1.41
N PHE A 80 10.20 -5.31 -2.47
CA PHE A 80 11.46 -5.71 -3.09
C PHE A 80 12.71 -4.94 -2.60
N SER A 81 12.56 -3.78 -1.95
CA SER A 81 13.68 -2.95 -1.47
C SER A 81 13.98 -3.06 0.03
N ASP A 82 13.05 -3.62 0.82
CA ASP A 82 13.13 -3.65 2.29
C ASP A 82 12.68 -5.02 2.81
N ILE A 83 11.45 -5.43 2.50
CA ILE A 83 10.89 -6.68 3.03
C ILE A 83 11.65 -7.90 2.46
N GLY A 84 11.97 -7.92 1.16
CA GLY A 84 12.77 -8.99 0.55
C GLY A 84 14.15 -9.15 1.18
N ASP A 85 14.82 -8.04 1.46
CA ASP A 85 16.15 -7.96 2.08
C ASP A 85 16.14 -8.53 3.51
N ARG A 86 15.17 -8.10 4.33
CA ARG A 86 14.95 -8.62 5.70
C ARG A 86 14.79 -10.14 5.78
N TYR A 87 14.35 -10.79 4.70
CA TYR A 87 14.09 -12.24 4.67
C TYR A 87 15.10 -13.06 3.85
N THR A 88 16.17 -12.46 3.34
CA THR A 88 17.26 -13.12 2.59
C THR A 88 17.76 -14.40 3.27
N ALA A 89 18.15 -14.35 4.54
CA ALA A 89 18.67 -15.50 5.30
C ALA A 89 17.61 -16.54 5.73
N ILE A 90 16.31 -16.22 5.65
CA ILE A 90 15.23 -17.05 6.24
C ILE A 90 14.54 -17.90 5.16
N ASN A 91 14.48 -19.22 5.35
CA ASN A 91 13.90 -20.15 4.37
C ASN A 91 12.43 -20.50 4.67
N GLY A 92 11.55 -19.50 4.52
CA GLY A 92 10.10 -19.63 4.75
C GLY A 92 9.66 -19.19 6.15
N GLY A 93 8.34 -19.20 6.40
CA GLY A 93 7.79 -18.77 7.70
C GLY A 93 7.84 -17.25 7.95
N TYR A 94 7.86 -16.46 6.88
CA TYR A 94 7.98 -15.00 6.91
C TYR A 94 6.79 -14.31 7.59
N THR A 95 5.61 -14.93 7.59
CA THR A 95 4.42 -14.44 8.29
C THR A 95 4.03 -15.30 9.50
N ARG A 96 3.75 -14.62 10.61
CA ARG A 96 3.22 -15.19 11.86
C ARG A 96 1.72 -14.92 11.95
N VAL A 97 0.95 -15.86 12.53
CA VAL A 97 -0.49 -15.69 12.78
C VAL A 97 -0.79 -15.96 14.26
N VAL A 98 -1.26 -14.93 14.97
CA VAL A 98 -1.55 -14.96 16.41
C VAL A 98 -3.06 -14.90 16.62
N LYS A 99 -3.64 -15.90 17.32
CA LYS A 99 -5.07 -15.90 17.71
C LYS A 99 -5.29 -14.92 18.87
N ILE A 100 -6.39 -14.17 18.85
CA ILE A 100 -6.66 -13.09 19.84
C ILE A 100 -7.97 -13.33 20.61
N GLY A 101 -8.85 -14.19 20.11
CA GLY A 101 -10.17 -14.46 20.70
C GLY A 101 -11.28 -14.44 19.65
N VAL A 102 -12.51 -14.24 20.08
CA VAL A 102 -13.69 -14.09 19.21
C VAL A 102 -14.13 -12.63 19.12
N ARG A 103 -14.81 -12.27 18.03
CA ARG A 103 -15.44 -10.94 17.87
C ARG A 103 -16.82 -10.92 18.53
N LYS A 104 -17.14 -9.82 19.22
CA LYS A 104 -18.49 -9.56 19.75
C LYS A 104 -19.50 -9.41 18.60
N GLY A 105 -20.66 -10.04 18.70
CA GLY A 105 -21.72 -10.02 17.68
C GLY A 105 -21.78 -11.30 16.85
N ASP A 106 -20.77 -11.56 16.01
CA ASP A 106 -20.74 -12.72 15.10
C ASP A 106 -19.95 -13.95 15.61
N ALA A 107 -19.40 -13.85 16.83
CA ALA A 107 -18.50 -14.84 17.45
C ALA A 107 -17.29 -15.23 16.58
N ALA A 108 -16.95 -14.47 15.54
CA ALA A 108 -15.97 -14.90 14.55
C ALA A 108 -14.55 -14.96 15.16
N PRO A 109 -13.80 -16.06 14.98
CA PRO A 109 -12.44 -16.18 15.53
C PRO A 109 -11.50 -15.18 14.84
N MET A 110 -10.86 -14.33 15.64
CA MET A 110 -9.98 -13.25 15.22
C MET A 110 -8.51 -13.61 15.40
N ALA A 111 -7.68 -13.11 14.48
CA ALA A 111 -6.22 -13.24 14.53
C ALA A 111 -5.54 -11.95 14.02
N ILE A 112 -4.34 -11.67 14.51
CA ILE A 112 -3.38 -10.82 13.78
C ILE A 112 -2.57 -11.73 12.86
N ILE A 113 -2.29 -11.24 11.66
CA ILE A 113 -1.23 -11.75 10.80
C ILE A 113 -0.20 -10.64 10.61
N GLU A 114 1.06 -10.96 10.84
CA GLU A 114 2.17 -10.02 10.93
C GLU A 114 3.44 -10.58 10.26
N LEU A 115 4.33 -9.70 9.86
CA LEU A 115 5.69 -10.03 9.45
C LEU A 115 6.51 -10.47 10.69
N THR A 116 7.23 -11.59 10.58
CA THR A 116 8.06 -12.14 11.65
C THR A 116 9.24 -11.22 12.01
N GLN A 117 9.86 -10.60 11.00
CA GLN A 117 10.88 -9.56 11.14
C GLN A 117 10.24 -8.19 10.83
N LYS A 118 9.97 -7.40 11.88
CA LYS A 118 9.52 -6.00 11.76
C LYS A 118 10.74 -5.09 11.81
N LYS A 119 10.74 -4.00 11.03
CA LYS A 119 11.66 -2.90 11.33
C LYS A 119 11.19 -2.24 12.63
N GLU A 120 12.09 -1.98 13.58
CA GLU A 120 11.70 -1.17 14.74
C GLU A 120 11.25 0.22 14.28
N PRO A 121 10.18 0.80 14.86
CA PRO A 121 9.82 2.17 14.55
C PRO A 121 10.93 3.08 15.04
N GLU A 122 11.60 3.75 14.10
CA GLU A 122 12.52 4.84 14.41
C GLU A 122 11.77 5.86 15.25
N LYS A 123 12.14 5.97 16.54
CA LYS A 123 11.46 6.83 17.49
C LYS A 123 11.68 8.29 17.08
N GLU A 124 10.68 8.87 16.43
CA GLU A 124 10.59 10.33 16.22
C GLU A 124 10.75 11.01 17.59
N GLN A 125 11.90 11.64 17.80
CA GLN A 125 12.20 12.30 19.05
C GLN A 125 11.34 13.57 19.14
N GLU A 126 10.52 13.73 20.19
CA GLU A 126 9.74 14.95 20.46
C GLU A 126 10.63 16.16 20.86
N LYS A 127 11.63 16.50 20.03
CA LYS A 127 12.48 17.69 20.13
C LYS A 127 11.72 18.98 19.71
N GLY A 128 10.44 19.08 20.09
CA GLY A 128 9.56 20.20 19.79
C GLY A 128 9.01 20.93 21.02
N LYS A 129 8.73 20.23 22.13
CA LYS A 129 7.97 20.81 23.27
C LYS A 129 8.83 21.44 24.37
N ALA A 130 10.16 21.30 24.31
CA ALA A 130 11.07 21.79 25.35
C ALA A 130 11.41 23.30 25.28
N LYS A 131 11.22 23.97 24.14
CA LYS A 131 11.56 25.40 24.00
C LYS A 131 10.47 26.36 24.49
N ALA A 132 9.20 25.95 24.49
CA ALA A 132 8.06 26.81 24.81
C ALA A 132 7.84 27.11 26.33
N LYS A 133 8.85 26.89 27.18
CA LYS A 133 8.70 26.96 28.66
C LYS A 133 9.80 27.73 29.40
N LYS A 134 10.64 28.51 28.69
CA LYS A 134 11.75 29.28 29.30
C LYS A 134 11.61 30.82 29.20
N GLU A 135 10.61 31.33 28.51
CA GLU A 135 10.45 32.80 28.28
C GLU A 135 9.34 33.43 29.14
N THR A 136 8.43 32.63 29.71
CA THR A 136 7.23 33.11 30.44
C THR A 136 7.48 33.48 31.91
N LYS A 137 8.64 34.07 32.25
CA LYS A 137 8.93 34.49 33.65
C LYS A 137 9.84 35.72 33.83
N ALA A 138 9.67 36.75 33.00
CA ALA A 138 10.24 38.08 33.28
C ALA A 138 9.39 39.24 32.72
N LYS A 139 8.87 40.08 33.64
CA LYS A 139 8.15 41.37 33.48
C LYS A 139 6.63 41.40 33.31
N GLU A 140 6.01 42.04 34.30
CA GLU A 140 4.80 42.89 34.27
C GLU A 140 4.89 43.85 35.49
N PRO A 141 4.08 44.93 35.60
CA PRO A 141 3.57 45.81 34.54
C PRO A 141 3.66 47.33 34.90
N LYS A 142 3.53 48.23 33.89
CA LYS A 142 3.09 49.66 33.93
C LYS A 142 3.42 50.34 32.57
N GLU A 143 2.64 51.26 31.99
CA GLU A 143 1.28 51.78 32.31
C GLU A 143 0.60 52.47 31.08
N LYS A 144 -0.70 52.20 30.84
CA LYS A 144 -1.75 53.02 30.14
C LYS A 144 -1.62 53.49 28.66
N LYS A 145 -2.83 53.72 28.07
CA LYS A 145 -3.19 54.48 26.82
C LYS A 145 -2.86 53.84 25.45
N GLU A 146 -3.67 53.98 24.37
CA GLU A 146 -5.09 54.36 24.21
C GLU A 146 -5.63 53.98 22.79
N LYS A 147 -6.96 53.83 22.64
CA LYS A 147 -7.77 53.85 21.38
C LYS A 147 -7.63 52.71 20.33
N ALA A 148 -8.70 52.62 19.52
CA ALA A 148 -9.00 51.70 18.40
C ALA A 148 -9.48 52.57 17.18
N PRO A 149 -10.11 52.10 16.05
CA PRO A 149 -10.58 50.75 15.66
C PRO A 149 -10.43 50.38 14.14
N ALA A 150 -11.16 49.32 13.70
CA ALA A 150 -11.63 49.06 12.30
C ALA A 150 -10.60 48.59 11.22
N LYS A 151 -10.95 47.87 10.13
CA LYS A 151 -12.20 47.25 9.60
C LYS A 151 -11.89 46.14 8.55
N LYS A 152 -12.73 45.07 8.48
CA LYS A 152 -13.37 44.35 7.33
C LYS A 152 -12.71 44.29 5.91
N LYS A 153 -12.93 43.31 5.00
CA LYS A 153 -13.55 41.95 4.96
C LYS A 153 -13.54 41.40 3.49
N ALA A 154 -13.55 40.07 3.27
CA ALA A 154 -13.80 39.32 2.00
C ALA A 154 -12.71 39.40 0.90
N VAL A 155 -12.44 38.43 -0.01
CA VAL A 155 -13.05 37.15 -0.49
C VAL A 155 -14.03 37.22 -1.69
N LYS A 156 -13.52 36.81 -2.87
CA LYS A 156 -14.17 36.32 -4.13
C LYS A 156 -13.02 35.95 -5.11
N GLU A 157 -12.99 34.95 -6.01
CA GLU A 157 -13.97 34.26 -6.90
C GLU A 157 -14.67 35.19 -7.91
N VAL A 158 -14.67 34.96 -9.23
CA VAL A 158 -14.48 33.75 -10.06
C VAL A 158 -13.50 34.08 -11.25
N SER A 159 -13.32 33.44 -12.43
CA SER A 159 -13.90 32.31 -13.20
C SER A 159 -12.97 31.86 -14.37
N ALA A 160 -13.36 30.78 -15.07
CA ALA A 160 -13.29 30.46 -16.52
C ALA A 160 -12.61 31.44 -17.53
N THR A 161 -12.08 31.04 -18.70
CA THR A 161 -11.85 29.72 -19.39
C THR A 161 -11.01 29.99 -20.65
N ASP A 162 -10.17 29.04 -21.09
CA ASP A 162 -9.70 28.99 -22.50
C ASP A 162 -9.35 27.54 -22.92
N GLU A 163 -9.61 27.17 -24.18
CA GLU A 163 -9.45 25.81 -24.73
C GLU A 163 -8.71 25.83 -26.08
N ALA A 164 -7.48 25.28 -26.14
CA ALA A 164 -6.78 25.14 -27.42
C ALA A 164 -5.86 23.90 -27.56
N LYS A 165 -6.31 22.98 -28.43
CA LYS A 165 -5.50 22.06 -29.27
C LYS A 165 -4.77 20.86 -28.58
N PRO A 166 -4.50 19.76 -29.33
CA PRO A 166 -4.99 18.46 -28.85
C PRO A 166 -3.97 17.30 -28.81
N LYS A 167 -4.46 16.14 -28.36
CA LYS A 167 -3.75 14.87 -28.22
C LYS A 167 -3.15 14.36 -29.54
N ARG A 168 -1.86 14.00 -29.54
CA ARG A 168 -1.24 13.16 -30.58
C ARG A 168 -1.82 11.75 -30.56
N THR A 169 -2.64 11.39 -31.54
CA THR A 169 -2.98 9.99 -31.85
C THR A 169 -1.83 9.36 -32.68
N ARG A 170 -1.46 8.12 -32.36
CA ARG A 170 -0.48 7.35 -33.15
C ARG A 170 -1.25 6.53 -34.20
N LYS A 171 -0.96 6.73 -35.49
CA LYS A 171 -1.38 5.77 -36.53
C LYS A 171 -0.71 4.40 -36.26
N PRO A 172 -1.38 3.26 -36.55
CA PRO A 172 -0.75 1.95 -36.51
C PRO A 172 0.28 1.80 -37.65
N LYS A 173 1.27 0.92 -37.45
CA LYS A 173 2.13 0.41 -38.54
C LYS A 173 1.54 -0.90 -39.03
N THR A 174 0.82 -0.89 -40.15
CA THR A 174 0.27 -2.08 -40.82
C THR A 174 0.14 -1.81 -42.33
N GLU A 175 1.27 -1.51 -42.99
CA GLU A 175 1.29 -1.15 -44.42
C GLU A 175 2.68 -1.28 -45.10
N LYS A 176 3.71 -1.81 -44.40
CA LYS A 176 5.08 -1.92 -44.92
C LYS A 176 5.64 -3.35 -45.04
N GLU A 177 4.88 -4.37 -44.63
CA GLU A 177 5.27 -5.79 -44.75
C GLU A 177 4.53 -6.50 -45.91
N ALA A 178 3.85 -5.73 -46.78
CA ALA A 178 3.04 -6.24 -47.89
C ALA A 178 3.61 -5.90 -49.29
N GLU A 179 4.74 -5.20 -49.34
CA GLU A 179 5.38 -4.72 -50.59
C GLU A 179 6.66 -5.52 -50.89
N GLU A 180 7.49 -5.80 -49.89
CA GLU A 180 8.71 -6.63 -50.04
C GLU A 180 8.37 -8.10 -50.39
N ALA A 181 7.24 -8.62 -49.92
CA ALA A 181 6.77 -10.00 -50.20
C ALA A 181 6.17 -10.21 -51.61
N ARG A 182 6.47 -9.31 -52.57
CA ARG A 182 5.99 -9.39 -53.98
C ARG A 182 7.10 -9.22 -55.02
N THR A 183 8.37 -9.21 -54.61
CA THR A 183 9.52 -9.02 -55.50
C THR A 183 10.55 -10.17 -55.44
N GLU A 184 10.27 -11.26 -54.71
CA GLU A 184 11.14 -12.44 -54.60
C GLU A 184 10.59 -13.71 -55.28
N GLU A 185 9.46 -13.61 -56.00
CA GLU A 185 8.95 -14.67 -56.91
C GLU A 185 8.91 -14.15 -58.36
N ALA A 186 10.07 -14.08 -59.01
CA ALA A 186 10.26 -13.79 -60.44
C ALA A 186 11.58 -14.41 -60.95
#